data_AF-G8YRG7-F1
#
_entry.id   AF-G8YRG7-F1
#
_cell.length_a   1.000
_cell.length_b   1.000
_cell.length_c   1.000
_cell.angle_alpha   90.00
_cell.angle_beta   90.00
_cell.angle_gamma   90.00
#
_symmetry.space_group_name_H-M   'P 1'
#
loop_
_entity.id
_entity.type
_entity.pdbx_description
1 polymer ?
#
loop_
_entity_poly.entity_id
_entity_poly.type
_entity_poly.pdbx_seq_one_letter_code
_entity_poly.pdbx_strand_id
1 'polypeptide(L)'
;MAQNALPSSAIFKSIRREIFPRFLAAKRQYSVVHKGLDATTKDKDPMELKQKDREWIKIEDILTKRTCSGSRVDILSLMNEISTYPEESLRDLRRRLDEMKYGETKEIRDTMTLQCMLGDTTVSNQEIFAFIADRCESLQAQIIEVFLARLLSQGLLNNATSLLHICFKKVKDFTLSNEMWSLFTCRVCEFGHYLGSCLIYHELIDNHTRSEENYPGSLVNASFLDAPFLLSPNQLSYLGIVFQRHNDSLRIEGLLLYFKTYYSYLGHRETYKSLKFSLLEATSSKGNLDDALDIYRSLVKSFHGYYKKAPYSEIRKNAMVASFDHFRERRDNIKHNNVRIPDDSFADIENSIDILEESSAKNFQLDLYKPFIEENIFSRPHYPSQPLISGVIKVNDLPVFTDLLKANIEKLMKSPLKEKIGTLHQIVSDSHFSLYQYILRALSDLGYLKESLVFLQRIPILYPKVKFARFFSDQDFLQLYFHIKNLLLMKSSGYDNSYSKIELYDIFIGIKNFHDMVFAVHNSSKVSSKYYEGFFSTFVYFPYVDRQSLVFYIDTYTQRTGTDNLPLYFNETDYNKIMHFLTDDDMKNYHHIINKVA
;
A
#
# COMPACT_ATOMS: atom_id res chain seq x y z
N MET A 1 -6.42 -34.20 2.91
CA MET A 1 -5.17 -33.55 3.36
C MET A 1 -4.04 -34.57 3.56
N ALA A 2 -3.67 -35.32 2.52
CA ALA A 2 -2.49 -36.20 2.54
C ALA A 2 -2.04 -36.46 1.10
N GLN A 3 -1.41 -35.48 0.44
CA GLN A 3 -0.76 -35.69 -0.87
C GLN A 3 0.43 -34.74 -1.17
N ASN A 4 0.83 -33.83 -0.26
CA ASN A 4 1.91 -32.86 -0.50
C ASN A 4 3.32 -33.31 -0.05
N ALA A 5 3.57 -34.61 0.14
CA ALA A 5 4.89 -35.11 0.59
C ALA A 5 5.84 -35.53 -0.56
N LEU A 6 5.47 -35.34 -1.83
CA LEU A 6 6.19 -35.91 -2.97
C LEU A 6 7.27 -35.03 -3.65
N PRO A 7 7.24 -33.68 -3.67
CA PRO A 7 8.26 -32.92 -4.40
C PRO A 7 9.62 -32.87 -3.68
N SER A 8 9.67 -32.98 -2.34
CA SER A 8 10.93 -33.01 -1.59
C SER A 8 11.72 -34.31 -1.82
N SER A 9 11.03 -35.43 -2.05
CA SER A 9 11.62 -36.76 -2.27
C SER A 9 12.40 -36.85 -3.59
N ALA A 10 11.92 -36.22 -4.66
CA ALA A 10 12.58 -36.25 -5.97
C ALA A 10 13.83 -35.37 -6.00
N ILE A 11 13.75 -34.17 -5.41
CA ILE A 11 14.88 -33.23 -5.30
C ILE A 11 15.95 -33.79 -4.36
N PHE A 12 15.58 -34.32 -3.19
CA PHE A 12 16.55 -34.99 -2.31
C PHE A 12 17.16 -36.25 -2.94
N LYS A 13 16.40 -37.00 -3.75
CA LYS A 13 16.95 -38.13 -4.50
C LYS A 13 17.94 -37.67 -5.58
N SER A 14 17.68 -36.57 -6.27
CA SER A 14 18.58 -36.03 -7.30
C SER A 14 19.87 -35.45 -6.69
N ILE A 15 19.74 -34.64 -5.64
CA ILE A 15 20.87 -34.11 -4.85
C ILE A 15 21.70 -35.26 -4.26
N ARG A 16 21.06 -36.29 -3.71
CA ARG A 16 21.78 -37.46 -3.17
C ARG A 16 22.41 -38.34 -4.25
N ARG A 17 21.87 -38.36 -5.47
CA ARG A 17 22.42 -39.17 -6.57
C ARG A 17 23.60 -38.47 -7.26
N GLU A 18 23.58 -37.14 -7.36
CA GLU A 18 24.58 -36.38 -8.12
C GLU A 18 25.58 -35.61 -7.25
N ILE A 19 25.12 -35.01 -6.15
CA ILE A 19 25.94 -34.14 -5.31
C ILE A 19 26.63 -34.93 -4.19
N PHE A 20 25.94 -35.91 -3.58
CA PHE A 20 26.52 -36.67 -2.46
C PHE A 20 27.80 -37.47 -2.83
N PRO A 21 27.92 -38.13 -3.99
CA PRO A 21 29.17 -38.79 -4.38
C PRO A 21 30.32 -37.79 -4.59
N ARG A 22 30.03 -36.60 -5.12
CA ARG A 22 31.01 -35.52 -5.34
C ARG A 22 31.45 -34.87 -4.05
N PHE A 23 30.52 -34.67 -3.12
CA PHE A 23 30.78 -34.23 -1.75
C PHE A 23 31.69 -35.21 -1.00
N LEU A 24 31.42 -36.53 -1.10
CA LEU A 24 32.28 -37.55 -0.49
C LEU A 24 33.68 -37.59 -1.12
N ALA A 25 33.78 -37.37 -2.44
CA ALA A 25 35.08 -37.27 -3.13
C ALA A 25 35.88 -36.04 -2.66
N ALA A 26 35.23 -34.87 -2.56
CA ALA A 26 35.83 -33.63 -2.06
C ALA A 26 36.26 -33.74 -0.58
N LYS A 27 35.42 -34.35 0.26
CA LYS A 27 35.75 -34.62 1.68
C LYS A 27 36.94 -35.58 1.81
N ARG A 28 37.03 -36.60 0.95
CA ARG A 28 38.17 -37.53 0.90
C ARG A 28 39.44 -36.82 0.44
N GLN A 29 39.40 -36.02 -0.61
CA GLN A 29 40.55 -35.20 -1.05
C GLN A 29 41.00 -34.23 0.05
N TYR A 30 40.08 -33.52 0.69
CA TYR A 30 40.39 -32.64 1.82
C TYR A 30 41.05 -33.40 2.99
N SER A 31 40.54 -34.59 3.32
CA SER A 31 41.13 -35.45 4.34
C SER A 31 42.50 -35.99 3.94
N VAL A 32 42.75 -36.29 2.66
CA VAL A 32 44.05 -36.79 2.18
C VAL A 32 45.11 -35.68 2.21
N VAL A 33 44.74 -34.48 1.77
CA VAL A 33 45.63 -33.29 1.72
C VAL A 33 45.95 -32.76 3.13
N HIS A 34 45.00 -32.83 4.07
CA HIS A 34 45.17 -32.20 5.39
C HIS A 34 45.30 -33.17 6.57
N LYS A 35 45.06 -34.47 6.41
CA LYS A 35 45.28 -35.50 7.46
C LYS A 35 46.40 -36.50 7.14
N GLY A 36 47.21 -36.22 6.12
CA GLY A 36 48.55 -36.80 6.00
C GLY A 36 48.71 -37.98 5.06
N LEU A 37 48.47 -37.78 3.77
CA LEU A 37 49.04 -38.64 2.71
C LEU A 37 49.79 -37.86 1.62
N ASP A 38 49.82 -36.52 1.70
CA ASP A 38 50.68 -35.68 0.87
C ASP A 38 51.55 -34.79 1.79
N ALA A 39 52.87 -34.88 1.66
CA ALA A 39 53.84 -34.35 2.63
C ALA A 39 54.10 -32.83 2.49
N THR A 40 53.31 -32.13 1.68
CA THR A 40 53.64 -30.78 1.19
C THR A 40 52.81 -29.64 1.80
N THR A 41 51.79 -29.92 2.60
CA THR A 41 50.99 -28.87 3.29
C THR A 41 50.94 -29.08 4.79
N LYS A 42 51.89 -28.46 5.52
CA LYS A 42 52.01 -28.52 6.99
C LYS A 42 51.64 -27.24 7.74
N ASP A 43 51.08 -26.22 7.10
CA ASP A 43 50.76 -24.92 7.74
C ASP A 43 49.26 -24.57 7.66
N LYS A 44 48.40 -25.31 8.35
CA LYS A 44 47.05 -24.82 8.68
C LYS A 44 46.75 -25.02 10.16
N ASP A 45 46.16 -24.00 10.77
CA ASP A 45 45.82 -23.95 12.19
C ASP A 45 44.93 -25.16 12.56
N PRO A 46 45.31 -25.97 13.57
CA PRO A 46 44.51 -27.10 14.04
C PRO A 46 43.06 -26.74 14.40
N MET A 47 42.80 -25.48 14.75
CA MET A 47 41.46 -25.01 15.10
C MET A 47 40.56 -24.81 13.86
N GLU A 48 41.10 -24.26 12.77
CA GLU A 48 40.38 -24.14 11.49
C GLU A 48 40.06 -25.50 10.89
N LEU A 49 41.00 -26.45 11.00
CA LEU A 49 40.82 -27.81 10.51
C LEU A 49 39.67 -28.54 11.23
N LYS A 50 39.58 -28.34 12.56
CA LYS A 50 38.47 -28.86 13.37
C LYS A 50 37.14 -28.16 13.07
N GLN A 51 37.16 -26.86 12.79
CA GLN A 51 35.97 -26.10 12.41
C GLN A 51 35.40 -26.60 11.08
N LYS A 52 36.25 -26.72 10.06
CA LYS A 52 35.86 -27.28 8.76
C LYS A 52 35.38 -28.72 8.88
N ASP A 53 36.05 -29.57 9.66
CA ASP A 53 35.59 -30.95 9.87
C ASP A 53 34.17 -31.00 10.46
N ARG A 54 33.82 -30.08 11.36
CA ARG A 54 32.46 -29.98 11.93
C ARG A 54 31.44 -29.54 10.88
N GLU A 55 31.81 -28.62 9.98
CA GLU A 55 30.95 -28.18 8.88
C GLU A 55 30.73 -29.30 7.86
N TRP A 56 31.79 -30.03 7.47
CA TRP A 56 31.68 -31.21 6.61
C TRP A 56 30.83 -32.31 7.25
N ILE A 57 30.92 -32.55 8.55
CA ILE A 57 30.06 -33.51 9.25
C ILE A 57 28.60 -33.03 9.24
N LYS A 58 28.35 -31.75 9.47
CA LYS A 58 27.00 -31.18 9.47
C LYS A 58 26.32 -31.28 8.10
N ILE A 59 27.06 -31.01 7.02
CA ILE A 59 26.56 -31.13 5.64
C ILE A 59 26.33 -32.60 5.29
N GLU A 60 27.23 -33.51 5.69
CA GLU A 60 27.04 -34.96 5.49
C GLU A 60 25.78 -35.47 6.20
N ASP A 61 25.52 -35.01 7.41
CA ASP A 61 24.36 -35.40 8.22
C ASP A 61 23.03 -34.89 7.60
N ILE A 62 23.05 -33.68 7.00
CA ILE A 62 21.93 -33.10 6.23
C ILE A 62 21.66 -33.91 4.95
N LEU A 63 22.70 -34.35 4.25
CA LEU A 63 22.57 -35.10 2.99
C LEU A 63 22.20 -36.58 3.21
N THR A 64 22.46 -37.12 4.41
CA THR A 64 22.20 -38.54 4.73
C THR A 64 20.85 -38.78 5.44
N LYS A 65 20.39 -37.86 6.30
CA LYS A 65 19.13 -38.02 7.05
C LYS A 65 17.91 -37.63 6.20
N ARG A 66 16.96 -38.56 6.06
CA ARG A 66 15.79 -38.48 5.15
C ARG A 66 14.74 -37.41 5.50
N THR A 67 14.91 -36.67 6.59
CA THR A 67 13.98 -35.61 7.02
C THR A 67 14.72 -34.57 7.85
N CYS A 68 14.89 -33.36 7.32
CA CYS A 68 15.15 -32.18 8.14
C CYS A 68 13.82 -31.44 8.36
N SER A 69 13.26 -31.54 9.56
CA SER A 69 12.05 -30.82 10.01
C SER A 69 12.32 -29.36 10.40
N GLY A 70 13.45 -28.79 9.96
CA GLY A 70 13.77 -27.40 10.21
C GLY A 70 15.04 -27.00 9.50
N SER A 71 14.92 -26.16 8.47
CA SER A 71 15.83 -25.03 8.21
C SER A 71 15.50 -24.42 6.85
N ARG A 72 15.39 -23.09 6.83
CA ARG A 72 15.67 -22.26 5.66
C ARG A 72 16.95 -22.78 5.01
N VAL A 73 16.86 -23.27 3.78
CA VAL A 73 18.04 -23.35 2.91
C VAL A 73 18.43 -21.90 2.65
N ASP A 74 19.56 -21.48 3.20
CA ASP A 74 20.08 -20.14 3.01
C ASP A 74 20.59 -20.05 1.56
N ILE A 75 19.76 -19.49 0.67
CA ILE A 75 20.08 -19.30 -0.75
C ILE A 75 21.37 -18.52 -0.91
N LEU A 76 21.71 -17.63 0.03
CA LEU A 76 22.99 -16.91 0.02
C LEU A 76 24.20 -17.85 0.24
N SER A 77 24.04 -18.93 1.02
CA SER A 77 25.06 -19.97 1.18
C SER A 77 25.23 -20.80 -0.08
N LEU A 78 24.12 -21.11 -0.76
CA LEU A 78 24.13 -21.83 -2.04
C LEU A 78 24.69 -20.96 -3.19
N MET A 79 24.42 -19.65 -3.18
CA MET A 79 24.99 -18.66 -4.09
C MET A 79 26.49 -18.43 -3.84
N ASN A 80 26.95 -18.48 -2.59
CA ASN A 80 28.38 -18.44 -2.24
C ASN A 80 29.11 -19.75 -2.61
N GLU A 81 28.45 -20.90 -2.56
CA GLU A 81 29.00 -22.17 -3.06
C GLU A 81 29.04 -22.23 -4.59
N ILE A 82 28.07 -21.64 -5.30
CA ILE A 82 28.07 -21.59 -6.77
C ILE A 82 29.16 -20.63 -7.30
N SER A 83 29.45 -19.54 -6.58
CA SER A 83 30.55 -18.63 -6.93
C SER A 83 31.94 -19.18 -6.57
N THR A 84 32.02 -20.33 -5.90
CA THR A 84 33.26 -21.02 -5.53
C THR A 84 33.43 -22.37 -6.22
N TYR A 85 32.75 -22.61 -7.36
CA TYR A 85 33.03 -23.78 -8.18
C TYR A 85 34.51 -23.81 -8.59
N PRO A 86 35.28 -24.86 -8.26
CA PRO A 86 36.68 -24.96 -8.66
C PRO A 86 36.79 -24.95 -10.19
N GLU A 87 37.75 -24.21 -10.75
CA GLU A 87 38.02 -24.20 -12.21
C GLU A 87 38.13 -25.60 -12.82
N GLU A 88 38.58 -26.58 -12.03
CA GLU A 88 38.67 -27.99 -12.43
C GLU A 88 37.30 -28.61 -12.76
N SER A 89 36.23 -28.25 -12.03
CA SER A 89 34.87 -28.74 -12.31
C SER A 89 34.30 -28.15 -13.60
N LEU A 90 34.65 -26.90 -13.93
CA LEU A 90 34.28 -26.25 -15.19
C LEU A 90 35.03 -26.84 -16.38
N ARG A 91 36.32 -27.18 -16.21
CA ARG A 91 37.10 -27.90 -17.23
C ARG A 91 36.54 -29.29 -17.51
N ASP A 92 36.13 -30.02 -16.46
CA ASP A 92 35.48 -31.33 -16.62
C ASP A 92 34.10 -31.25 -17.29
N LEU A 93 33.31 -30.20 -16.98
CA LEU A 93 32.01 -29.98 -17.65
C LEU A 93 32.20 -29.63 -19.13
N ARG A 94 33.19 -28.79 -19.46
CA ARG A 94 33.58 -28.46 -20.84
C ARG A 94 34.05 -29.68 -21.61
N ARG A 95 34.90 -30.52 -20.98
CA ARG A 95 35.34 -31.80 -21.56
C ARG A 95 34.15 -32.72 -21.85
N ARG A 96 33.20 -32.86 -20.92
CA ARG A 96 31.97 -33.65 -21.15
C ARG A 96 31.12 -33.07 -22.28
N LEU A 97 31.01 -31.75 -22.39
CA LEU A 97 30.33 -31.05 -23.50
C LEU A 97 30.95 -31.37 -24.85
N ASP A 98 32.28 -31.42 -24.92
CA ASP A 98 33.02 -31.82 -26.13
C ASP A 98 32.84 -33.32 -26.45
N GLU A 99 32.76 -34.18 -25.43
CA GLU A 99 32.50 -35.62 -25.54
C GLU A 99 31.04 -35.93 -25.93
N MET A 100 30.07 -35.10 -25.51
CA MET A 100 28.63 -35.22 -25.81
C MET A 100 28.23 -34.76 -27.23
N LYS A 101 29.18 -34.54 -28.13
CA LYS A 101 28.91 -34.21 -29.55
C LYS A 101 28.09 -35.29 -30.28
N TYR A 102 28.06 -36.53 -29.77
CA TYR A 102 27.35 -37.66 -30.38
C TYR A 102 26.49 -38.41 -29.36
N GLY A 103 25.16 -38.17 -29.34
CA GLY A 103 24.18 -39.15 -28.84
C GLY A 103 23.13 -38.72 -27.79
N GLU A 104 23.26 -37.57 -27.12
CA GLU A 104 22.29 -37.14 -26.08
C GLU A 104 21.38 -35.97 -26.50
N THR A 105 20.25 -35.81 -25.79
CA THR A 105 19.17 -34.85 -26.10
C THR A 105 19.67 -33.40 -26.03
N LYS A 106 19.29 -32.59 -27.03
CA LYS A 106 19.65 -31.17 -27.21
C LYS A 106 19.52 -30.34 -25.92
N GLU A 107 18.51 -30.64 -25.11
CA GLU A 107 18.20 -29.98 -23.84
C GLU A 107 19.31 -30.10 -22.79
N ILE A 108 19.91 -31.29 -22.63
CA ILE A 108 21.00 -31.53 -21.66
C ILE A 108 22.23 -30.71 -22.06
N ARG A 109 22.55 -30.69 -23.36
CA ARG A 109 23.67 -29.92 -23.90
C ARG A 109 23.51 -28.42 -23.68
N ASP A 110 22.34 -27.87 -24.02
CA ASP A 110 22.08 -26.43 -23.89
C ASP A 110 22.07 -26.00 -22.40
N THR A 111 21.52 -26.85 -21.53
CA THR A 111 21.51 -26.69 -20.07
C THR A 111 22.94 -26.67 -19.48
N MET A 112 23.81 -27.62 -19.88
CA MET A 112 25.21 -27.67 -19.42
C MET A 112 26.05 -26.52 -20.00
N THR A 113 25.75 -26.07 -21.22
CA THR A 113 26.39 -24.90 -21.82
C THR A 113 26.10 -23.64 -21.00
N LEU A 114 24.84 -23.44 -20.60
CA LEU A 114 24.48 -22.31 -19.74
C LEU A 114 25.17 -22.37 -18.38
N GLN A 115 25.29 -23.56 -17.76
CA GLN A 115 26.04 -23.71 -16.50
C GLN A 115 27.51 -23.30 -16.66
N CYS A 116 28.17 -23.70 -17.75
CA CYS A 116 29.52 -23.27 -18.08
C CYS A 116 29.62 -21.74 -18.23
N MET A 117 28.68 -21.11 -18.94
CA MET A 117 28.66 -19.66 -19.13
C MET A 117 28.42 -18.91 -17.81
N LEU A 118 27.59 -19.45 -16.92
CA LEU A 118 27.33 -18.86 -15.61
C LEU A 118 28.54 -18.98 -14.67
N GLY A 119 29.30 -20.07 -14.75
CA GLY A 119 30.52 -20.26 -13.96
C GLY A 119 31.74 -19.49 -14.47
N ASP A 120 31.70 -19.01 -15.72
CA ASP A 120 32.81 -18.26 -16.33
C ASP A 120 32.65 -16.75 -16.09
N THR A 121 33.60 -16.14 -15.38
CA THR A 121 33.60 -14.71 -15.09
C THR A 121 33.97 -13.84 -16.31
N THR A 122 34.46 -14.45 -17.39
CA THR A 122 34.83 -13.74 -18.63
C THR A 122 33.66 -13.55 -19.58
N VAL A 123 32.58 -14.33 -19.42
CA VAL A 123 31.39 -14.24 -20.27
C VAL A 123 30.51 -13.08 -19.82
N SER A 124 30.12 -12.22 -20.76
CA SER A 124 29.30 -11.05 -20.45
C SER A 124 27.85 -11.42 -20.15
N ASN A 125 27.16 -10.63 -19.31
CA ASN A 125 25.72 -10.80 -19.08
C ASN A 125 24.90 -10.72 -20.39
N GLN A 126 25.37 -9.97 -21.39
CA GLN A 126 24.70 -9.84 -22.69
C GLN A 126 24.70 -11.16 -23.46
N GLU A 127 25.84 -11.85 -23.48
CA GLU A 127 25.97 -13.16 -24.14
C GLU A 127 25.11 -14.22 -23.44
N ILE A 128 25.11 -14.24 -22.10
CA ILE A 128 24.27 -15.15 -21.32
C ILE A 128 22.78 -14.87 -21.57
N PHE A 129 22.38 -13.59 -21.59
CA PHE A 129 21.00 -13.19 -21.87
C PHE A 129 20.56 -13.65 -23.27
N ALA A 130 21.36 -13.36 -24.30
CA ALA A 130 21.05 -13.75 -25.68
C ALA A 130 20.92 -15.27 -25.81
N PHE A 131 21.83 -16.02 -25.18
CA PHE A 131 21.79 -17.48 -25.16
C PHE A 131 20.49 -18.02 -24.56
N ILE A 132 20.07 -17.51 -23.39
CA ILE A 132 18.82 -17.93 -22.76
C ILE A 132 17.61 -17.52 -23.62
N ALA A 133 17.60 -16.29 -24.14
CA ALA A 133 16.49 -15.78 -24.94
C ALA A 133 16.26 -16.62 -26.21
N ASP A 134 17.32 -17.15 -26.82
CA ASP A 134 17.24 -17.99 -28.02
C ASP A 134 16.88 -19.45 -27.73
N ARG A 135 17.26 -19.95 -26.55
CA ARG A 135 17.21 -21.39 -26.21
C ARG A 135 16.28 -21.75 -25.04
N CYS A 136 15.50 -20.81 -24.51
CA CYS A 136 14.71 -20.98 -23.29
C CYS A 136 13.82 -22.24 -23.26
N GLU A 137 13.26 -22.68 -24.39
CA GLU A 137 12.44 -23.89 -24.50
C GLU A 137 13.17 -25.18 -24.12
N SER A 138 14.50 -25.19 -24.27
CA SER A 138 15.35 -26.35 -24.01
C SER A 138 16.11 -26.27 -22.68
N LEU A 139 15.89 -25.21 -21.91
CA LEU A 139 16.62 -24.90 -20.69
C LEU A 139 15.78 -25.20 -19.46
N GLN A 140 16.43 -25.77 -18.44
CA GLN A 140 15.80 -25.98 -17.14
C GLN A 140 15.57 -24.64 -16.41
N ALA A 141 14.36 -24.44 -15.89
CA ALA A 141 13.95 -23.21 -15.21
C ALA A 141 14.89 -22.84 -14.03
N GLN A 142 15.37 -23.85 -13.29
CA GLN A 142 16.25 -23.65 -12.13
C GLN A 142 17.58 -22.97 -12.50
N ILE A 143 18.07 -23.17 -13.72
CA ILE A 143 19.34 -22.58 -14.17
C ILE A 143 19.13 -21.17 -14.71
N ILE A 144 17.99 -20.94 -15.37
CA ILE A 144 17.55 -19.59 -15.75
C ILE A 144 17.39 -18.73 -14.48
N GLU A 145 16.85 -19.30 -13.40
CA GLU A 145 16.73 -18.65 -12.10
C GLU A 145 18.08 -18.22 -11.49
N VAL A 146 19.15 -18.99 -11.68
CA VAL A 146 20.50 -18.58 -11.22
C VAL A 146 20.96 -17.31 -11.93
N PHE A 147 20.73 -17.21 -13.25
CA PHE A 147 21.04 -15.99 -13.98
C PHE A 147 20.13 -14.83 -13.58
N LEU A 148 18.85 -15.11 -13.37
CA LEU A 148 17.89 -14.11 -12.92
C LEU A 148 18.27 -13.53 -11.55
N ALA A 149 18.68 -14.37 -10.59
CA ALA A 149 19.22 -13.91 -9.30
C ALA A 149 20.45 -13.01 -9.46
N ARG A 150 21.35 -13.32 -10.40
CA ARG A 150 22.51 -12.46 -10.72
C ARG A 150 22.09 -11.11 -11.26
N LEU A 151 21.12 -11.07 -12.19
CA LEU A 151 20.59 -9.80 -12.71
C LEU A 151 19.95 -8.97 -11.60
N LEU A 152 19.17 -9.60 -10.73
CA LEU A 152 18.50 -8.94 -9.60
C LEU A 152 19.48 -8.44 -8.54
N SER A 153 20.55 -9.17 -8.24
CA SER A 153 21.57 -8.74 -7.27
C SER A 153 22.39 -7.55 -7.78
N GLN A 154 22.55 -7.44 -9.10
CA GLN A 154 23.21 -6.31 -9.76
C GLN A 154 22.28 -5.12 -10.02
N GLY A 155 21.00 -5.20 -9.63
CA GLY A 155 20.01 -4.14 -9.86
C GLY A 155 19.56 -3.98 -11.31
N LEU A 156 19.85 -4.95 -12.19
CA LEU A 156 19.49 -4.93 -13.61
C LEU A 156 18.04 -5.37 -13.83
N LEU A 157 17.08 -4.63 -13.27
CA LEU A 157 15.65 -4.99 -13.28
C LEU A 157 15.04 -5.06 -14.68
N ASN A 158 15.36 -4.13 -15.57
CA ASN A 158 14.88 -4.16 -16.95
C ASN A 158 15.25 -5.47 -17.66
N ASN A 159 16.48 -5.93 -17.46
CA ASN A 159 16.97 -7.17 -18.06
C ASN A 159 16.27 -8.37 -17.42
N ALA A 160 16.13 -8.39 -16.10
CA ALA A 160 15.41 -9.44 -15.39
C ALA A 160 13.94 -9.54 -15.85
N THR A 161 13.22 -8.42 -15.91
CA THR A 161 11.83 -8.35 -16.38
C THR A 161 11.70 -8.78 -17.84
N SER A 162 12.61 -8.32 -18.72
CA SER A 162 12.60 -8.70 -20.15
C SER A 162 12.85 -10.19 -20.35
N LEU A 163 13.80 -10.76 -19.60
CA LEU A 163 14.09 -12.20 -19.65
C LEU A 163 12.87 -13.01 -19.23
N LEU A 164 12.21 -12.64 -18.13
CA LEU A 164 11.01 -13.31 -17.67
C LEU A 164 9.88 -13.25 -18.69
N HIS A 165 9.64 -12.08 -19.30
CA HIS A 165 8.66 -11.97 -20.39
C HIS A 165 8.95 -12.93 -21.54
N ILE A 166 10.23 -13.07 -21.94
CA ILE A 166 10.63 -14.01 -22.99
C ILE A 166 10.34 -15.45 -22.55
N CYS A 167 10.71 -15.82 -21.33
CA CYS A 167 10.50 -17.16 -20.81
C CYS A 167 9.01 -17.53 -20.72
N PHE A 168 8.18 -16.68 -20.10
CA PHE A 168 6.73 -16.91 -19.99
C PHE A 168 6.05 -16.97 -21.36
N LYS A 169 6.51 -16.17 -22.33
CA LYS A 169 5.94 -16.16 -23.67
C LYS A 169 6.32 -17.39 -24.51
N LYS A 170 7.57 -17.83 -24.44
CA LYS A 170 8.09 -18.91 -25.29
C LYS A 170 7.87 -20.32 -24.70
N VAL A 171 7.76 -20.44 -23.38
CA VAL A 171 7.68 -21.73 -22.69
C VAL A 171 6.39 -21.79 -21.89
N LYS A 172 5.43 -22.58 -22.39
CA LYS A 172 4.07 -22.67 -21.84
C LYS A 172 4.02 -23.08 -20.36
N ASP A 173 4.87 -24.01 -19.94
CA ASP A 173 4.91 -24.53 -18.56
C ASP A 173 6.02 -23.88 -17.70
N PHE A 174 6.57 -22.74 -18.13
CA PHE A 174 7.62 -22.07 -17.36
C PHE A 174 7.04 -21.51 -16.07
N THR A 175 7.61 -21.95 -14.95
CA THR A 175 7.21 -21.52 -13.62
C THR A 175 8.45 -21.14 -12.83
N LEU A 176 8.36 -20.03 -12.09
CA LEU A 176 9.39 -19.64 -11.15
C LEU A 176 9.15 -20.31 -9.79
N SER A 177 10.23 -20.61 -9.10
CA SER A 177 10.22 -20.96 -7.69
C SER A 177 9.63 -19.83 -6.84
N ASN A 178 9.04 -20.20 -5.69
CA ASN A 178 8.47 -19.25 -4.75
C ASN A 178 9.53 -18.26 -4.24
N GLU A 179 10.75 -18.73 -4.07
CA GLU A 179 11.89 -17.95 -3.62
C GLU A 179 12.29 -16.91 -4.67
N MET A 180 12.28 -17.28 -5.95
CA MET A 180 12.54 -16.34 -7.03
C MET A 180 11.42 -15.32 -7.21
N TRP A 181 10.15 -15.76 -7.14
CA TRP A 181 9.00 -14.84 -7.14
C TRP A 181 9.09 -13.84 -5.99
N SER A 182 9.46 -14.30 -4.80
CA SER A 182 9.67 -13.46 -3.62
C SER A 182 10.77 -12.43 -3.86
N LEU A 183 11.93 -12.88 -4.36
CA LEU A 183 13.08 -12.00 -4.63
C LEU A 183 12.76 -10.96 -5.70
N PHE A 184 12.18 -11.39 -6.83
CA PHE A 184 11.79 -10.52 -7.93
C PHE A 184 10.78 -9.47 -7.47
N THR A 185 9.70 -9.89 -6.80
CA THR A 185 8.67 -8.98 -6.29
C THR A 185 9.24 -7.99 -5.28
N CYS A 186 10.09 -8.45 -4.35
CA CYS A 186 10.73 -7.55 -3.39
C CYS A 186 11.58 -6.49 -4.08
N ARG A 187 12.41 -6.86 -5.07
CA ARG A 187 13.23 -5.90 -5.81
C ARG A 187 12.38 -4.95 -6.65
N VAL A 188 11.36 -5.44 -7.33
CA VAL A 188 10.44 -4.60 -8.11
C VAL A 188 9.76 -3.56 -7.21
N CYS A 189 9.27 -3.96 -6.04
CA CYS A 189 8.63 -3.06 -5.07
C CYS A 189 9.64 -2.07 -4.47
N GLU A 190 10.84 -2.51 -4.10
CA GLU A 190 11.90 -1.69 -3.52
C GLU A 190 12.32 -0.54 -4.44
N PHE A 191 12.47 -0.82 -5.74
CA PHE A 191 12.87 0.16 -6.74
C PHE A 191 11.69 0.87 -7.42
N GLY A 192 10.45 0.50 -7.10
CA GLY A 192 9.26 1.07 -7.72
C GLY A 192 9.17 0.82 -9.23
N HIS A 193 9.58 -0.36 -9.69
CA HIS A 193 9.78 -0.66 -11.10
C HIS A 193 8.49 -1.04 -11.84
N TYR A 194 7.89 -0.09 -12.57
CA TYR A 194 6.56 -0.25 -13.19
C TYR A 194 6.40 -1.48 -14.10
N LEU A 195 7.31 -1.70 -15.06
CA LEU A 195 7.20 -2.83 -15.99
C LEU A 195 7.27 -4.19 -15.25
N GLY A 196 8.08 -4.24 -14.19
CA GLY A 196 8.16 -5.42 -13.33
C GLY A 196 6.87 -5.63 -12.55
N SER A 197 6.25 -4.54 -12.07
CA SER A 197 4.94 -4.59 -11.41
C SER A 197 3.84 -5.04 -12.36
N CYS A 198 3.87 -4.62 -13.63
CA CYS A 198 2.95 -5.10 -14.65
C CYS A 198 3.12 -6.61 -14.90
N LEU A 199 4.36 -7.10 -15.00
CA LEU A 199 4.63 -8.53 -15.14
C LEU A 199 4.06 -9.31 -13.94
N ILE A 200 4.33 -8.85 -12.70
CA ILE A 200 3.76 -9.48 -11.49
C ILE A 200 2.24 -9.50 -11.54
N TYR A 201 1.62 -8.40 -11.95
CA TYR A 201 0.18 -8.31 -12.08
C TYR A 201 -0.36 -9.33 -13.07
N HIS A 202 0.20 -9.40 -14.27
CA HIS A 202 -0.27 -10.31 -15.32
C HIS A 202 0.00 -11.79 -15.01
N GLU A 203 1.07 -12.12 -14.30
CA GLU A 203 1.39 -13.52 -14.03
C GLU A 203 0.73 -14.05 -12.74
N LEU A 204 0.58 -13.22 -11.71
CA LEU A 204 0.15 -13.64 -10.38
C LEU A 204 -1.24 -13.18 -9.96
N ILE A 205 -1.74 -12.06 -10.52
CA ILE A 205 -3.00 -11.44 -10.08
C ILE A 205 -4.10 -11.65 -11.13
N ASP A 206 -3.81 -11.32 -12.39
CA ASP A 206 -4.76 -11.33 -13.50
C ASP A 206 -4.16 -12.05 -14.71
N ASN A 207 -4.09 -13.38 -14.59
CA ASN A 207 -3.47 -14.24 -15.57
C ASN A 207 -4.41 -14.60 -16.71
N HIS A 208 -4.38 -13.75 -17.75
CA HIS A 208 -5.12 -13.89 -19.00
C HIS A 208 -4.94 -15.27 -19.69
N THR A 209 -3.75 -15.88 -19.64
CA THR A 209 -3.47 -17.17 -20.32
C THR A 209 -4.25 -18.34 -19.70
N ARG A 210 -4.59 -18.27 -18.41
CA ARG A 210 -5.39 -19.29 -17.72
C ARG A 210 -6.87 -19.19 -18.03
N SER A 211 -7.33 -18.02 -18.47
CA SER A 211 -8.72 -17.78 -18.82
C SER A 211 -9.09 -18.37 -20.18
N GLU A 212 -8.12 -18.60 -21.08
CA GLU A 212 -8.36 -19.09 -22.44
C GLU A 212 -8.33 -20.63 -22.55
N GLU A 213 -7.51 -21.32 -21.75
CA GLU A 213 -7.24 -22.76 -22.00
C GLU A 213 -8.20 -23.74 -21.32
N ASN A 214 -8.84 -23.37 -20.20
CA ASN A 214 -9.59 -24.35 -19.41
C ASN A 214 -11.11 -24.34 -19.62
N TYR A 215 -11.70 -23.27 -20.15
CA TYR A 215 -13.16 -23.20 -20.31
C TYR A 215 -13.59 -22.21 -21.40
N PRO A 216 -14.05 -22.68 -22.58
CA PRO A 216 -14.71 -21.80 -23.54
C PRO A 216 -16.09 -21.42 -22.98
N GLY A 217 -16.18 -20.26 -22.33
CA GLY A 217 -17.44 -19.68 -21.86
C GLY A 217 -17.83 -19.95 -20.40
N SER A 218 -16.90 -20.29 -19.50
CA SER A 218 -17.23 -20.58 -18.10
C SER A 218 -16.10 -20.22 -17.13
N LEU A 219 -16.42 -19.52 -16.04
CA LEU A 219 -15.67 -19.42 -14.78
C LEU A 219 -14.50 -18.41 -14.71
N VAL A 220 -14.83 -17.12 -14.62
CA VAL A 220 -13.89 -16.10 -14.07
C VAL A 220 -13.48 -16.41 -12.61
N ASN A 221 -14.20 -17.30 -11.91
CA ASN A 221 -13.83 -17.75 -10.57
C ASN A 221 -12.77 -18.87 -10.53
N ALA A 222 -12.42 -19.50 -11.66
CA ALA A 222 -11.43 -20.58 -11.67
C ALA A 222 -9.97 -20.08 -11.76
N SER A 223 -9.74 -18.90 -12.35
CA SER A 223 -8.41 -18.26 -12.43
C SER A 223 -7.86 -17.85 -11.05
N PHE A 224 -8.74 -17.58 -10.09
CA PHE A 224 -8.40 -17.26 -8.70
C PHE A 224 -8.29 -18.48 -7.75
N LEU A 225 -8.45 -19.71 -8.23
CA LEU A 225 -8.35 -20.90 -7.36
C LEU A 225 -6.93 -21.49 -7.27
N ASP A 226 -6.03 -21.13 -8.19
CA ASP A 226 -4.66 -21.67 -8.27
C ASP A 226 -3.58 -20.56 -8.42
N ALA A 227 -3.60 -19.49 -7.61
CA ALA A 227 -2.47 -18.55 -7.62
C ALA A 227 -1.16 -19.30 -7.33
N PRO A 228 -0.18 -19.29 -8.26
CA PRO A 228 1.03 -20.10 -8.13
C PRO A 228 1.92 -19.59 -6.98
N PHE A 229 1.76 -18.31 -6.63
CA PHE A 229 2.46 -17.64 -5.53
C PHE A 229 1.54 -16.59 -4.91
N LEU A 230 1.48 -16.54 -3.58
CA LEU A 230 0.68 -15.57 -2.84
C LEU A 230 1.53 -14.33 -2.48
N LEU A 231 1.18 -13.18 -3.04
CA LEU A 231 1.88 -11.91 -2.78
C LEU A 231 1.56 -11.38 -1.39
N SER A 232 2.55 -11.08 -0.56
CA SER A 232 2.33 -10.58 0.80
C SER A 232 1.54 -9.25 0.83
N PRO A 233 0.79 -8.94 1.90
CA PRO A 233 0.02 -7.68 2.00
C PRO A 233 0.85 -6.40 1.84
N ASN A 234 2.11 -6.42 2.30
CA ASN A 234 3.02 -5.30 2.12
C ASN A 234 3.39 -5.12 0.64
N GLN A 235 3.67 -6.22 -0.07
CA GLN A 235 3.94 -6.17 -1.51
C GLN A 235 2.72 -5.64 -2.28
N LEU A 236 1.49 -6.04 -1.93
CA LEU A 236 0.28 -5.47 -2.54
C LEU A 236 0.19 -3.95 -2.32
N SER A 237 0.51 -3.47 -1.12
CA SER A 237 0.51 -2.03 -0.80
C SER A 237 1.54 -1.28 -1.66
N TYR A 238 2.75 -1.83 -1.80
CA TYR A 238 3.80 -1.23 -2.64
C TYR A 238 3.44 -1.24 -4.14
N LEU A 239 2.88 -2.34 -4.65
CA LEU A 239 2.38 -2.40 -6.03
C LEU A 239 1.30 -1.34 -6.26
N GLY A 240 0.39 -1.15 -5.31
CA GLY A 240 -0.61 -0.09 -5.34
C GLY A 240 0.01 1.31 -5.46
N ILE A 241 1.07 1.60 -4.69
CA ILE A 241 1.80 2.87 -4.77
C ILE A 241 2.51 3.03 -6.13
N VAL A 242 3.10 1.96 -6.68
CA VAL A 242 3.72 2.00 -8.01
C VAL A 242 2.67 2.33 -9.06
N PHE A 243 1.55 1.60 -9.11
CA PHE A 243 0.48 1.86 -10.07
C PHE A 243 -0.15 3.25 -9.88
N GLN A 244 -0.25 3.74 -8.64
CA GLN A 244 -0.70 5.09 -8.35
C GLN A 244 0.20 6.14 -9.00
N ARG A 245 1.52 6.02 -8.87
CA ARG A 245 2.49 6.95 -9.49
C ARG A 245 2.45 6.94 -11.02
N HIS A 246 1.93 5.87 -11.61
CA HIS A 246 1.77 5.70 -13.05
C HIS A 246 0.32 5.91 -13.52
N ASN A 247 -0.57 6.43 -12.68
CA ASN A 247 -1.98 6.71 -12.99
C ASN A 247 -2.79 5.49 -13.46
N ASP A 248 -2.39 4.30 -13.00
CA ASP A 248 -2.94 3.02 -13.45
C ASP A 248 -4.00 2.49 -12.49
N SER A 249 -5.17 3.14 -12.49
CA SER A 249 -6.27 2.79 -11.57
C SER A 249 -6.81 1.37 -11.77
N LEU A 250 -6.80 0.86 -13.01
CA LEU A 250 -7.35 -0.46 -13.36
C LEU A 250 -6.58 -1.58 -12.66
N ARG A 251 -5.24 -1.52 -12.67
CA ARG A 251 -4.43 -2.52 -11.97
C ARG A 251 -4.60 -2.42 -10.45
N ILE A 252 -4.89 -1.25 -9.89
CA ILE A 252 -5.19 -1.11 -8.45
C ILE A 252 -6.55 -1.75 -8.11
N GLU A 253 -7.54 -1.66 -8.99
CA GLU A 253 -8.81 -2.39 -8.84
C GLU A 253 -8.59 -3.90 -8.86
N GLY A 254 -7.76 -4.40 -9.77
CA GLY A 254 -7.35 -5.81 -9.79
C GLY A 254 -6.61 -6.23 -8.51
N LEU A 255 -5.75 -5.38 -7.95
CA LEU A 255 -5.12 -5.62 -6.64
C LEU A 255 -6.16 -5.69 -5.50
N LEU A 256 -7.19 -4.84 -5.55
CA LEU A 256 -8.28 -4.86 -4.56
C LEU A 256 -9.12 -6.13 -4.69
N LEU A 257 -9.37 -6.61 -5.90
CA LEU A 257 -10.05 -7.88 -6.14
C LEU A 257 -9.21 -9.05 -5.62
N TYR A 258 -7.93 -9.11 -5.99
CA TYR A 258 -7.00 -10.10 -5.45
C TYR A 258 -6.93 -10.08 -3.93
N PHE A 259 -6.86 -8.88 -3.34
CA PHE A 259 -6.89 -8.72 -1.89
C PHE A 259 -8.19 -9.28 -1.29
N LYS A 260 -9.32 -8.94 -1.90
CA LYS A 260 -10.66 -9.37 -1.48
C LYS A 260 -10.79 -10.90 -1.50
N THR A 261 -10.20 -11.56 -2.50
CA THR A 261 -10.20 -13.03 -2.66
C THR A 261 -9.32 -13.73 -1.61
N TYR A 262 -8.08 -13.29 -1.40
CA TYR A 262 -7.09 -14.03 -0.60
C TYR A 262 -6.86 -13.49 0.82
N TYR A 263 -7.21 -12.24 1.10
CA TYR A 263 -6.85 -11.54 2.32
C TYR A 263 -8.06 -11.02 3.09
N SER A 264 -8.00 -11.17 4.41
CA SER A 264 -9.00 -10.62 5.33
C SER A 264 -8.85 -9.09 5.43
N TYR A 265 -9.92 -8.33 5.13
CA TYR A 265 -9.96 -6.89 5.43
C TYR A 265 -9.71 -6.60 6.91
N LEU A 266 -10.11 -7.50 7.83
CA LEU A 266 -9.91 -7.35 9.26
C LEU A 266 -8.45 -7.59 9.67
N GLY A 267 -7.81 -8.60 9.09
CA GLY A 267 -6.42 -8.98 9.35
C GLY A 267 -5.42 -8.00 8.73
N HIS A 268 -5.76 -7.41 7.59
CA HIS A 268 -4.86 -6.57 6.79
C HIS A 268 -5.50 -5.21 6.45
N ARG A 269 -6.09 -4.57 7.47
CA ARG A 269 -6.81 -3.27 7.34
C ARG A 269 -5.96 -2.17 6.71
N GLU A 270 -4.69 -2.07 7.11
CA GLU A 270 -3.79 -1.04 6.61
C GLU A 270 -3.47 -1.25 5.13
N THR A 271 -3.30 -2.50 4.67
CA THR A 271 -3.15 -2.82 3.25
C THR A 271 -4.40 -2.44 2.46
N TYR A 272 -5.58 -2.81 2.94
CA TYR A 272 -6.84 -2.43 2.30
C TYR A 272 -7.01 -0.90 2.23
N LYS A 273 -6.72 -0.20 3.33
CA LYS A 273 -6.72 1.26 3.38
C LYS A 273 -5.75 1.86 2.36
N SER A 274 -4.52 1.36 2.30
CA SER A 274 -3.48 1.80 1.36
C SER A 274 -3.92 1.62 -0.08
N LEU A 275 -4.46 0.46 -0.45
CA LEU A 275 -4.93 0.19 -1.81
C LEU A 275 -6.10 1.12 -2.20
N LYS A 276 -7.05 1.36 -1.29
CA LYS A 276 -8.16 2.28 -1.53
C LYS A 276 -7.71 3.74 -1.66
N PHE A 277 -6.69 4.18 -0.90
CA PHE A 277 -6.07 5.49 -1.08
C PHE A 277 -5.36 5.59 -2.42
N SER A 278 -4.55 4.59 -2.78
CA SER A 278 -3.87 4.54 -4.07
C SER A 278 -4.85 4.58 -5.24
N LEU A 279 -6.00 3.92 -5.15
CA LEU A 279 -7.04 3.95 -6.18
C LEU A 279 -7.61 5.37 -6.38
N LEU A 280 -7.94 6.06 -5.29
CA LEU A 280 -8.47 7.42 -5.36
C LEU A 280 -7.44 8.39 -5.93
N GLU A 281 -6.19 8.32 -5.48
CA GLU A 281 -5.11 9.18 -5.96
C GLU A 281 -4.77 8.93 -7.43
N ALA A 282 -4.74 7.66 -7.88
CA ALA A 282 -4.51 7.30 -9.27
C ALA A 282 -5.63 7.81 -10.18
N THR A 283 -6.89 7.69 -9.74
CA THR A 283 -8.05 8.17 -10.49
C THR A 283 -8.09 9.70 -10.52
N SER A 284 -7.75 10.34 -9.41
CA SER A 284 -7.66 11.80 -9.32
C SER A 284 -6.63 12.37 -10.28
N SER A 285 -5.50 11.66 -10.46
CA SER A 285 -4.43 12.03 -11.38
C SER A 285 -4.87 12.07 -12.85
N LYS A 286 -5.96 11.37 -13.22
CA LYS A 286 -6.55 11.41 -14.58
C LYS A 286 -7.35 12.68 -14.84
N GLY A 287 -7.68 13.46 -13.81
CA GLY A 287 -8.37 14.75 -13.96
C GLY A 287 -9.90 14.69 -14.01
N ASN A 288 -10.51 13.49 -13.91
CA ASN A 288 -11.97 13.36 -13.85
C ASN A 288 -12.47 13.48 -12.40
N LEU A 289 -13.17 14.57 -12.09
CA LEU A 289 -13.70 14.81 -10.74
C LEU A 289 -14.83 13.86 -10.38
N ASP A 290 -15.72 13.54 -11.31
CA ASP A 290 -16.91 12.74 -11.03
C ASP A 290 -16.51 11.31 -10.62
N ASP A 291 -15.62 10.67 -11.39
CA ASP A 291 -15.07 9.35 -11.06
C ASP A 291 -14.33 9.36 -9.71
N ALA A 292 -13.56 10.43 -9.43
CA ALA A 292 -12.86 10.56 -8.17
C ALA A 292 -13.81 10.73 -6.98
N LEU A 293 -14.91 11.47 -7.13
CA LEU A 293 -15.95 11.61 -6.12
C LEU A 293 -16.66 10.27 -5.87
N ASP A 294 -16.89 9.47 -6.90
CA ASP A 294 -17.49 8.13 -6.78
C ASP A 294 -16.62 7.18 -5.96
N ILE A 295 -15.33 7.16 -6.25
CA ILE A 295 -14.35 6.38 -5.47
C ILE A 295 -14.24 6.93 -4.05
N TYR A 296 -14.25 8.25 -3.86
CA TYR A 296 -14.23 8.87 -2.55
C TYR A 296 -15.45 8.48 -1.71
N ARG A 297 -16.66 8.46 -2.29
CA ARG A 297 -17.88 7.97 -1.62
C ARG A 297 -17.71 6.55 -1.12
N SER A 298 -17.16 5.67 -1.95
CA SER A 298 -16.85 4.27 -1.59
C SER A 298 -15.80 4.18 -0.46
N LEU A 299 -14.75 4.99 -0.55
CA LEU A 299 -13.67 5.06 0.43
C LEU A 299 -14.20 5.47 1.82
N VAL A 300 -14.96 6.54 1.89
CA VAL A 300 -15.50 7.09 3.14
C VAL A 300 -16.41 6.09 3.87
N LYS A 301 -17.18 5.30 3.12
CA LYS A 301 -18.01 4.20 3.68
C LYS A 301 -17.20 3.14 4.44
N SER A 302 -15.90 3.05 4.17
CA SER A 302 -15.01 2.10 4.84
C SER A 302 -14.52 2.59 6.23
N PHE A 303 -14.66 3.89 6.55
CA PHE A 303 -14.13 4.50 7.78
C PHE A 303 -15.19 4.65 8.87
N HIS A 304 -14.90 4.11 10.05
CA HIS A 304 -15.83 4.08 11.17
C HIS A 304 -16.08 5.46 11.79
N GLY A 305 -15.09 6.36 11.78
CA GLY A 305 -15.19 7.67 12.43
C GLY A 305 -16.34 8.54 11.92
N TYR A 306 -16.83 8.27 10.71
CA TYR A 306 -17.97 9.00 10.12
C TYR A 306 -19.34 8.46 10.56
N TYR A 307 -19.41 7.26 11.14
CA TYR A 307 -20.67 6.59 11.48
C TYR A 307 -20.89 6.54 13.00
N LYS A 308 -22.14 6.78 13.43
CA LYS A 308 -22.59 6.59 14.82
C LYS A 308 -22.87 5.11 15.11
N LYS A 309 -21.92 4.23 14.77
CA LYS A 309 -22.02 2.81 15.14
C LYS A 309 -21.43 2.59 16.53
N ALA A 310 -21.74 1.43 17.10
CA ALA A 310 -21.17 0.89 18.32
C ALA A 310 -19.65 1.13 18.42
N PRO A 311 -19.06 1.15 19.63
CA PRO A 311 -17.61 1.28 19.81
C PRO A 311 -16.87 0.37 18.84
N TYR A 312 -15.76 0.85 18.27
CA TYR A 312 -15.01 0.08 17.28
C TYR A 312 -14.61 -1.33 17.77
N SER A 313 -14.41 -1.49 19.08
CA SER A 313 -14.17 -2.79 19.73
C SER A 313 -15.34 -3.77 19.55
N GLU A 314 -16.58 -3.29 19.58
CA GLU A 314 -17.79 -4.06 19.36
C GLU A 314 -17.99 -4.40 17.88
N ILE A 315 -17.76 -3.44 16.98
CA ILE A 315 -17.73 -3.69 15.53
C ILE A 315 -16.70 -4.76 15.18
N ARG A 316 -15.51 -4.68 15.77
CA ARG A 316 -14.46 -5.68 15.57
C ARG A 316 -14.89 -7.07 16.07
N LYS A 317 -15.54 -7.16 17.24
CA LYS A 317 -16.08 -8.43 17.75
C LYS A 317 -17.16 -8.98 16.83
N ASN A 318 -18.09 -8.14 16.37
CA ASN A 318 -19.15 -8.53 15.44
C ASN A 318 -18.59 -9.00 14.09
N ALA A 319 -17.56 -8.32 13.57
CA ALA A 319 -16.86 -8.75 12.38
C ALA A 319 -16.15 -10.10 12.56
N MET A 320 -15.52 -10.34 13.72
CA MET A 320 -14.93 -11.65 14.04
C MET A 320 -15.98 -12.76 14.08
N VAL A 321 -17.14 -12.50 14.69
CA VAL A 321 -18.26 -13.46 14.73
C VAL A 321 -18.81 -13.71 13.31
N ALA A 322 -19.06 -12.65 12.54
CA ALA A 322 -19.51 -12.77 11.15
C ALA A 322 -18.53 -13.56 10.28
N SER A 323 -17.21 -13.37 10.48
CA SER A 323 -16.19 -14.18 9.80
C SER A 323 -16.33 -15.67 10.07
N PHE A 324 -16.67 -16.03 11.30
CA PHE A 324 -16.84 -17.42 11.71
C PHE A 324 -18.15 -18.00 11.18
N ASP A 325 -19.23 -17.21 11.20
CA ASP A 325 -20.53 -17.59 10.63
C ASP A 325 -20.41 -17.85 9.12
N HIS A 326 -19.72 -16.96 8.39
CA HIS A 326 -19.43 -17.11 6.96
C HIS A 326 -18.59 -18.35 6.64
N PHE A 327 -17.56 -18.62 7.45
CA PHE A 327 -16.78 -19.84 7.30
C PHE A 327 -17.65 -21.09 7.48
N ARG A 328 -18.55 -21.08 8.46
CA ARG A 328 -19.46 -22.19 8.74
C ARG A 328 -20.49 -22.36 7.61
N GLU A 329 -21.11 -21.29 7.16
CA GLU A 329 -22.06 -21.28 6.05
C GLU A 329 -21.39 -21.77 4.76
N ARG A 330 -20.18 -21.30 4.45
CA ARG A 330 -19.41 -21.78 3.29
C ARG A 330 -19.15 -23.28 3.36
N ARG A 331 -18.71 -23.78 4.52
CA ARG A 331 -18.49 -25.20 4.74
C ARG A 331 -19.79 -26.00 4.57
N ASP A 332 -20.91 -25.48 5.05
CA ASP A 332 -22.19 -26.18 5.00
C ASP A 332 -22.80 -26.11 3.58
N ASN A 333 -22.61 -25.02 2.81
CA ASN A 333 -23.00 -24.92 1.40
C ASN A 333 -22.17 -25.86 0.51
N ILE A 334 -20.86 -25.99 0.76
CA ILE A 334 -19.99 -26.98 0.08
C ILE A 334 -20.48 -28.41 0.36
N LYS A 335 -20.93 -28.69 1.59
CA LYS A 335 -21.42 -30.02 1.97
C LYS A 335 -22.78 -30.38 1.36
N HIS A 336 -23.66 -29.40 1.18
CA HIS A 336 -25.06 -29.65 0.80
C HIS A 336 -25.40 -29.23 -0.64
N ASN A 337 -24.46 -28.65 -1.39
CA ASN A 337 -24.63 -28.19 -2.77
C ASN A 337 -25.82 -27.23 -2.96
N ASN A 338 -26.08 -26.39 -1.96
CA ASN A 338 -27.20 -25.45 -1.99
C ASN A 338 -26.83 -24.22 -2.82
N VAL A 339 -27.35 -24.14 -4.04
CA VAL A 339 -27.34 -22.92 -4.86
C VAL A 339 -28.36 -21.96 -4.22
N ARG A 340 -27.88 -20.93 -3.52
CA ARG A 340 -28.75 -19.84 -3.07
C ARG A 340 -28.92 -18.84 -4.20
N ILE A 341 -30.17 -18.49 -4.49
CA ILE A 341 -30.51 -17.29 -5.27
C ILE A 341 -30.04 -16.08 -4.43
N PRO A 342 -29.23 -15.15 -4.96
CA PRO A 342 -28.82 -13.97 -4.23
C PRO A 342 -30.04 -13.16 -3.78
N ASP A 343 -29.99 -12.64 -2.55
CA ASP A 343 -31.03 -11.77 -2.00
C ASP A 343 -30.83 -10.35 -2.56
N ASP A 344 -31.88 -9.75 -3.14
CA ASP A 344 -31.89 -8.48 -3.93
C ASP A 344 -31.26 -7.25 -3.25
N SER A 345 -30.86 -7.37 -1.98
CA SER A 345 -30.17 -6.32 -1.21
C SER A 345 -28.74 -5.99 -1.67
N PHE A 346 -28.17 -6.75 -2.62
CA PHE A 346 -26.83 -6.55 -3.20
C PHE A 346 -26.82 -6.40 -4.74
N ALA A 347 -27.98 -6.12 -5.35
CA ALA A 347 -28.15 -6.06 -6.81
C ALA A 347 -27.32 -4.97 -7.52
N ASP A 348 -26.68 -4.05 -6.79
CA ASP A 348 -25.95 -2.91 -7.38
C ASP A 348 -24.52 -3.25 -7.88
N ILE A 349 -24.13 -4.52 -7.95
CA ILE A 349 -22.84 -4.93 -8.54
C ILE A 349 -23.03 -6.14 -9.47
N GLU A 350 -24.02 -6.11 -10.36
CA GLU A 350 -23.93 -6.91 -11.58
C GLU A 350 -23.02 -6.17 -12.56
N ASN A 351 -21.83 -6.72 -12.78
CA ASN A 351 -20.96 -6.23 -13.85
C ASN A 351 -21.44 -6.83 -15.19
N SER A 352 -21.04 -6.25 -16.31
CA SER A 352 -21.47 -6.69 -17.65
C SER A 352 -21.12 -8.15 -17.97
N ILE A 353 -20.26 -8.76 -17.16
CA ILE A 353 -19.78 -10.14 -17.30
C ILE A 353 -20.77 -11.11 -16.65
N ASP A 354 -21.36 -10.76 -15.49
CA ASP A 354 -22.39 -11.56 -14.82
C ASP A 354 -23.61 -11.81 -15.74
N ILE A 355 -24.01 -10.81 -16.52
CA ILE A 355 -25.10 -10.88 -17.51
C ILE A 355 -24.77 -11.83 -18.68
N LEU A 356 -23.49 -11.88 -19.09
CA LEU A 356 -23.01 -12.77 -20.16
C LEU A 356 -22.92 -14.23 -19.68
N GLU A 357 -22.61 -14.45 -18.41
CA GLU A 357 -22.55 -15.79 -17.80
C GLU A 357 -23.94 -16.42 -17.64
N GLU A 358 -24.93 -15.64 -17.19
CA GLU A 358 -26.30 -16.14 -17.03
C GLU A 358 -26.99 -16.44 -18.36
N SER A 359 -26.70 -15.63 -19.38
CA SER A 359 -27.21 -15.86 -20.74
C SER A 359 -26.58 -17.10 -21.37
N SER A 360 -25.29 -17.33 -21.15
CA SER A 360 -24.59 -18.54 -21.63
C SER A 360 -25.10 -19.81 -20.94
N ALA A 361 -25.27 -19.81 -19.62
CA ALA A 361 -25.78 -20.96 -18.89
C ALA A 361 -27.22 -21.33 -19.25
N LYS A 362 -28.08 -20.33 -19.48
CA LYS A 362 -29.45 -20.55 -20.00
C LYS A 362 -29.44 -21.20 -21.39
N ASN A 363 -28.51 -20.81 -22.26
CA ASN A 363 -28.38 -21.39 -23.59
C ASN A 363 -27.96 -22.88 -23.57
N PHE A 364 -27.23 -23.30 -22.53
CA PHE A 364 -26.76 -24.69 -22.39
C PHE A 364 -27.56 -25.54 -21.38
N GLN A 365 -28.65 -25.01 -20.80
CA GLN A 365 -29.46 -25.68 -19.76
C GLN A 365 -28.62 -26.21 -18.60
N LEU A 366 -27.58 -25.47 -18.21
CA LEU A 366 -26.72 -25.83 -17.09
C LEU A 366 -27.14 -25.04 -15.86
N ASP A 367 -27.39 -25.76 -14.76
CA ASP A 367 -27.45 -25.14 -13.43
C ASP A 367 -26.03 -24.76 -13.02
N LEU A 368 -25.73 -23.46 -13.06
CA LEU A 368 -24.42 -22.96 -12.64
C LEU A 368 -24.19 -23.30 -11.16
N TYR A 369 -23.20 -24.14 -10.90
CA TYR A 369 -22.59 -24.23 -9.59
C TYR A 369 -21.90 -22.89 -9.31
N LYS A 370 -22.62 -21.97 -8.66
CA LYS A 370 -22.07 -20.75 -8.08
C LYS A 370 -21.73 -21.04 -6.61
N PRO A 371 -20.53 -21.56 -6.28
CA PRO A 371 -20.12 -21.57 -4.88
C PRO A 371 -20.17 -20.12 -4.43
N PHE A 372 -21.03 -19.78 -3.48
CA PHE A 372 -21.11 -18.44 -2.94
C PHE A 372 -19.82 -18.18 -2.17
N ILE A 373 -18.79 -17.71 -2.87
CA ILE A 373 -17.60 -17.15 -2.28
C ILE A 373 -17.99 -15.72 -1.95
N GLU A 374 -18.74 -15.53 -0.86
CA GLU A 374 -18.86 -14.17 -0.31
C GLU A 374 -17.45 -13.78 0.14
N GLU A 375 -16.86 -12.93 -0.68
CA GLU A 375 -15.54 -12.40 -0.51
C GLU A 375 -15.51 -11.45 0.69
N ASN A 376 -15.07 -11.96 1.85
CA ASN A 376 -14.70 -11.17 3.04
C ASN A 376 -15.67 -10.02 3.40
N ILE A 377 -16.97 -10.15 3.15
CA ILE A 377 -17.90 -9.11 3.58
C ILE A 377 -18.24 -9.40 5.03
N PHE A 378 -17.61 -8.69 5.96
CA PHE A 378 -17.92 -8.77 7.40
C PHE A 378 -19.26 -8.10 7.75
N SER A 379 -20.19 -8.01 6.80
CA SER A 379 -21.62 -7.98 7.11
C SER A 379 -22.08 -9.41 7.32
N ARG A 380 -22.90 -9.64 8.35
CA ARG A 380 -23.72 -10.85 8.36
C ARG A 380 -24.59 -10.86 7.09
N PRO A 381 -24.92 -12.03 6.51
CA PRO A 381 -25.91 -12.11 5.44
C PRO A 381 -27.17 -11.32 5.85
N HIS A 382 -27.66 -10.44 4.99
CA HIS A 382 -28.80 -9.53 5.23
C HIS A 382 -28.55 -8.35 6.21
N TYR A 383 -27.29 -8.06 6.58
CA TYR A 383 -26.93 -6.89 7.40
C TYR A 383 -26.10 -5.88 6.60
N PRO A 384 -26.24 -4.57 6.87
CA PRO A 384 -25.46 -3.55 6.17
C PRO A 384 -23.96 -3.68 6.47
N SER A 385 -23.12 -3.42 5.46
CA SER A 385 -21.67 -3.43 5.59
C SER A 385 -21.19 -2.58 6.78
N GLN A 386 -20.27 -3.14 7.57
CA GLN A 386 -19.70 -2.45 8.72
C GLN A 386 -18.39 -1.77 8.32
N PRO A 387 -18.17 -0.50 8.71
CA PRO A 387 -16.92 0.19 8.42
C PRO A 387 -15.78 -0.45 9.24
N LEU A 388 -14.76 -0.97 8.55
CA LEU A 388 -13.69 -1.77 9.16
C LEU A 388 -12.45 -0.95 9.51
N ILE A 389 -12.28 0.23 8.92
CA ILE A 389 -11.13 1.11 9.15
C ILE A 389 -11.46 2.04 10.32
N SER A 390 -10.57 2.10 11.31
CA SER A 390 -10.72 3.03 12.44
C SER A 390 -10.35 4.45 12.04
N GLY A 391 -10.97 5.45 12.67
CA GLY A 391 -10.64 6.86 12.49
C GLY A 391 -11.36 7.52 11.30
N VAL A 392 -10.77 8.62 10.85
CA VAL A 392 -11.22 9.48 9.75
C VAL A 392 -10.08 9.68 8.75
N ILE A 393 -10.40 10.08 7.54
CA ILE A 393 -9.43 10.42 6.49
C ILE A 393 -9.00 11.86 6.72
N LYS A 394 -7.68 12.11 6.80
CA LYS A 394 -7.15 13.47 6.91
C LYS A 394 -6.90 14.05 5.53
N VAL A 395 -6.98 15.37 5.38
CA VAL A 395 -6.70 16.05 4.11
C VAL A 395 -5.32 15.69 3.55
N ASN A 396 -4.31 15.58 4.42
CA ASN A 396 -2.94 15.22 4.03
C ASN A 396 -2.78 13.76 3.57
N ASP A 397 -3.77 12.89 3.80
CA ASP A 397 -3.71 11.50 3.34
C ASP A 397 -3.96 11.40 1.82
N LEU A 398 -4.56 12.42 1.20
CA LEU A 398 -5.02 12.42 -0.20
C LEU A 398 -4.60 13.72 -0.94
N PRO A 399 -3.29 13.93 -1.17
CA PRO A 399 -2.78 15.16 -1.76
C PRO A 399 -3.24 15.38 -3.21
N VAL A 400 -3.20 14.36 -4.08
CA VAL A 400 -3.57 14.54 -5.50
C VAL A 400 -5.07 14.76 -5.65
N PHE A 401 -5.89 14.08 -4.84
CA PHE A 401 -7.33 14.36 -4.80
C PHE A 401 -7.61 15.81 -4.33
N THR A 402 -6.85 16.30 -3.35
CA THR A 402 -6.96 17.69 -2.88
C THR A 402 -6.62 18.68 -3.98
N ASP A 403 -5.56 18.43 -4.75
CA ASP A 403 -5.16 19.28 -5.88
C ASP A 403 -6.20 19.26 -7.01
N LEU A 404 -6.78 18.10 -7.31
CA LEU A 404 -7.88 17.99 -8.28
C LEU A 404 -9.10 18.81 -7.87
N LEU A 405 -9.50 18.70 -6.60
CA LEU A 405 -10.60 19.49 -6.05
C LEU A 405 -10.28 20.99 -6.13
N LYS A 406 -9.06 21.38 -5.74
CA LYS A 406 -8.61 22.77 -5.80
C LYS A 406 -8.68 23.33 -7.23
N ALA A 407 -8.20 22.59 -8.23
CA ALA A 407 -8.25 23.01 -9.62
C ALA A 407 -9.70 23.18 -10.13
N ASN A 408 -10.62 22.31 -9.73
CA ASN A 408 -12.04 22.41 -10.09
C ASN A 408 -12.76 23.54 -9.36
N ILE A 409 -12.45 23.75 -8.08
CA ILE A 409 -12.98 24.88 -7.29
C ILE A 409 -12.49 26.20 -7.87
N GLU A 410 -11.21 26.30 -8.27
CA GLU A 410 -10.69 27.50 -8.92
C GLU A 410 -11.47 27.83 -10.21
N LYS A 411 -11.74 26.82 -11.05
CA LYS A 411 -12.58 26.98 -12.25
C LYS A 411 -14.00 27.44 -11.90
N LEU A 412 -14.63 26.83 -10.90
CA LEU A 412 -15.97 27.22 -10.43
C LEU A 412 -15.98 28.67 -9.91
N MET A 413 -14.96 29.05 -9.15
CA MET A 413 -14.86 30.39 -8.57
C MET A 413 -14.60 31.47 -9.62
N LYS A 414 -13.93 31.15 -10.73
CA LYS A 414 -13.76 32.05 -11.89
C LYS A 414 -14.97 32.08 -12.82
N SER A 415 -15.89 31.12 -12.71
CA SER A 415 -17.08 31.06 -13.56
C SER A 415 -18.06 32.22 -13.28
N PRO A 416 -18.90 32.61 -14.26
CA PRO A 416 -19.91 33.65 -14.09
C PRO A 416 -21.15 33.18 -13.30
N LEU A 417 -21.16 31.95 -12.78
CA LEU A 417 -22.27 31.41 -11.99
C LEU A 417 -22.49 32.26 -10.73
N LYS A 418 -23.76 32.60 -10.44
CA LYS A 418 -24.11 33.37 -9.24
C LYS A 418 -24.06 32.53 -7.96
N GLU A 419 -24.43 31.25 -8.03
CA GLU A 419 -24.60 30.38 -6.85
C GLU A 419 -23.42 29.43 -6.59
N LYS A 420 -22.18 29.95 -6.65
CA LYS A 420 -20.94 29.14 -6.49
C LYS A 420 -20.92 28.31 -5.20
N ILE A 421 -21.27 28.94 -4.08
CA ILE A 421 -21.27 28.29 -2.76
C ILE A 421 -22.38 27.23 -2.68
N GLY A 422 -23.54 27.49 -3.27
CA GLY A 422 -24.62 26.51 -3.37
C GLY A 422 -24.19 25.25 -4.12
N THR A 423 -23.48 25.41 -5.25
CA THR A 423 -22.90 24.30 -6.00
C THR A 423 -21.91 23.48 -5.16
N LEU A 424 -21.04 24.13 -4.39
CA LEU A 424 -20.11 23.43 -3.49
C LEU A 424 -20.85 22.64 -2.40
N HIS A 425 -21.91 23.21 -1.81
CA HIS A 425 -22.75 22.50 -0.86
C HIS A 425 -23.46 21.29 -1.48
N GLN A 426 -23.91 21.41 -2.73
CA GLN A 426 -24.53 20.32 -3.47
C GLN A 426 -23.53 19.17 -3.69
N ILE A 427 -22.29 19.46 -4.09
CA ILE A 427 -21.22 18.46 -4.24
C ILE A 427 -20.97 17.68 -2.93
N VAL A 428 -20.96 18.38 -1.79
CA VAL A 428 -20.83 17.72 -0.47
C VAL A 428 -22.05 16.83 -0.18
N SER A 429 -23.24 17.29 -0.56
CA SER A 429 -24.52 16.60 -0.36
C SER A 429 -24.61 15.31 -1.17
N ASP A 430 -24.18 15.34 -2.43
CA ASP A 430 -24.21 14.19 -3.34
C ASP A 430 -23.10 13.17 -3.04
N SER A 431 -22.03 13.63 -2.38
CA SER A 431 -20.87 12.83 -2.01
C SER A 431 -20.97 12.29 -0.58
N HIS A 432 -20.38 13.02 0.37
CA HIS A 432 -20.41 12.74 1.79
C HIS A 432 -19.97 13.99 2.55
N PHE A 433 -20.53 14.20 3.75
CA PHE A 433 -20.28 15.42 4.51
C PHE A 433 -18.79 15.71 4.74
N SER A 434 -17.96 14.69 4.97
CA SER A 434 -16.50 14.82 5.19
C SER A 434 -15.75 15.51 4.05
N LEU A 435 -16.32 15.56 2.84
CA LEU A 435 -15.76 16.30 1.71
C LEU A 435 -15.58 17.79 2.01
N TYR A 436 -16.35 18.36 2.95
CA TYR A 436 -16.26 19.77 3.32
C TYR A 436 -14.83 20.18 3.71
N GLN A 437 -14.03 19.30 4.32
CA GLN A 437 -12.66 19.59 4.76
C GLN A 437 -11.75 19.90 3.58
N TYR A 438 -11.87 19.13 2.50
CA TYR A 438 -11.10 19.32 1.27
C TYR A 438 -11.53 20.59 0.54
N ILE A 439 -12.83 20.87 0.49
CA ILE A 439 -13.35 22.09 -0.13
C ILE A 439 -12.93 23.33 0.67
N LEU A 440 -12.99 23.28 2.00
CA LEU A 440 -12.54 24.36 2.87
C LEU A 440 -11.04 24.62 2.68
N ARG A 441 -10.23 23.56 2.66
CA ARG A 441 -8.79 23.63 2.39
C ARG A 441 -8.54 24.30 1.04
N ALA A 442 -9.22 23.87 -0.01
CA ALA A 442 -9.06 24.40 -1.36
C ALA A 442 -9.46 25.89 -1.46
N LEU A 443 -10.61 26.28 -0.91
CA LEU A 443 -11.06 27.68 -0.91
C LEU A 443 -10.07 28.59 -0.19
N SER A 444 -9.57 28.16 0.97
CA SER A 444 -8.62 28.95 1.76
C SER A 444 -7.23 29.00 1.12
N ASP A 445 -6.76 27.90 0.52
CA ASP A 445 -5.51 27.86 -0.26
C ASP A 445 -5.57 28.72 -1.52
N LEU A 446 -6.77 28.96 -2.08
CA LEU A 446 -7.02 29.85 -3.21
C LEU A 446 -7.33 31.30 -2.78
N GLY A 447 -7.39 31.59 -1.47
CA GLY A 447 -7.64 32.92 -0.94
C GLY A 447 -9.10 33.38 -1.03
N TYR A 448 -10.08 32.47 -1.15
CA TYR A 448 -11.51 32.79 -1.08
C TYR A 448 -12.02 32.70 0.38
N LEU A 449 -11.48 33.55 1.26
CA LEU A 449 -11.69 33.46 2.71
C LEU A 449 -13.12 33.79 3.15
N LYS A 450 -13.74 34.79 2.51
CA LYS A 450 -15.15 35.15 2.77
C LYS A 450 -16.06 33.98 2.42
N GLU A 451 -15.83 33.38 1.26
CA GLU A 451 -16.52 32.21 0.77
C GLU A 451 -16.27 30.98 1.65
N SER A 452 -15.03 30.78 2.14
CA SER A 452 -14.72 29.74 3.12
C SER A 452 -15.59 29.86 4.36
N LEU A 453 -15.73 31.07 4.92
CA LEU A 453 -16.57 31.31 6.10
C LEU A 453 -18.05 31.01 5.82
N VAL A 454 -18.60 31.56 4.73
CA VAL A 454 -20.01 31.34 4.34
C VAL A 454 -20.28 29.85 4.07
N PHE A 455 -19.36 29.18 3.38
CA PHE A 455 -19.43 27.75 3.12
C PHE A 455 -19.46 26.96 4.43
N LEU A 456 -18.54 27.25 5.36
CA LEU A 456 -18.41 26.58 6.65
C LEU A 456 -19.65 26.76 7.52
N GLN A 457 -20.19 27.98 7.60
CA GLN A 457 -21.36 28.32 8.40
C GLN A 457 -22.62 27.55 8.01
N ARG A 458 -22.74 27.14 6.74
CA ARG A 458 -23.92 26.45 6.20
C ARG A 458 -23.84 24.92 6.33
N ILE A 459 -22.66 24.33 6.52
CA ILE A 459 -22.50 22.86 6.68
C ILE A 459 -23.40 22.29 7.80
N PRO A 460 -23.47 22.87 9.02
CA PRO A 460 -24.27 22.29 10.08
C PRO A 460 -25.78 22.34 9.82
N ILE A 461 -26.21 23.34 9.04
CA ILE A 461 -27.60 23.51 8.62
C ILE A 461 -28.00 22.41 7.65
N LEU A 462 -27.10 22.01 6.75
CA LEU A 462 -27.33 20.94 5.77
C LEU A 462 -27.35 19.55 6.42
N TYR A 463 -26.68 19.38 7.56
CA TYR A 463 -26.56 18.08 8.23
C TYR A 463 -26.86 18.15 9.74
N PRO A 464 -28.10 18.50 10.13
CA PRO A 464 -28.46 18.77 11.52
C PRO A 464 -28.39 17.53 12.43
N LYS A 465 -28.37 16.32 11.86
CA LYS A 465 -28.32 15.05 12.60
C LYS A 465 -26.91 14.65 13.03
N VAL A 466 -25.87 15.30 12.51
CA VAL A 466 -24.47 15.02 12.84
C VAL A 466 -24.01 16.06 13.87
N LYS A 467 -23.32 15.61 14.92
CA LYS A 467 -22.82 16.50 15.98
C LYS A 467 -21.71 17.41 15.41
N PHE A 468 -21.67 18.69 15.80
CA PHE A 468 -20.66 19.63 15.29
C PHE A 468 -19.22 19.24 15.63
N ALA A 469 -18.97 18.62 16.79
CA ALA A 469 -17.66 18.07 17.13
C ALA A 469 -17.17 16.95 16.19
N ARG A 470 -18.02 16.44 15.29
CA ARG A 470 -17.66 15.51 14.22
C ARG A 470 -17.52 16.17 12.86
N PHE A 471 -18.12 17.35 12.69
CA PHE A 471 -17.79 18.21 11.57
C PHE A 471 -16.41 18.75 11.84
N PHE A 472 -16.31 19.71 12.76
CA PHE A 472 -15.18 20.61 12.80
C PHE A 472 -14.11 20.17 13.77
N SER A 473 -12.87 20.39 13.36
CA SER A 473 -11.69 20.29 14.21
C SER A 473 -11.05 21.67 14.37
N ASP A 474 -10.31 21.89 15.45
CA ASP A 474 -9.54 23.14 15.64
C ASP A 474 -8.59 23.41 14.45
N GLN A 475 -8.13 22.37 13.76
CA GLN A 475 -7.26 22.48 12.58
C GLN A 475 -7.95 23.21 11.41
N ASP A 476 -9.25 23.03 11.24
CA ASP A 476 -10.03 23.68 10.17
C ASP A 476 -9.99 25.20 10.32
N PHE A 477 -10.07 25.69 11.56
CA PHE A 477 -10.04 27.11 11.90
C PHE A 477 -8.61 27.67 11.90
N LEU A 478 -7.66 26.89 12.41
CA LEU A 478 -6.24 27.26 12.40
C LEU A 478 -5.71 27.51 10.98
N GLN A 479 -6.17 26.71 10.01
CA GLN A 479 -5.84 26.95 8.62
C GLN A 479 -6.33 28.33 8.16
N LEU A 480 -7.58 28.70 8.46
CA LEU A 480 -8.13 30.00 8.04
C LEU A 480 -7.35 31.16 8.67
N TYR A 481 -6.99 31.05 9.95
CA TYR A 481 -6.14 32.03 10.62
C TYR A 481 -4.76 32.15 9.98
N PHE A 482 -4.14 31.03 9.61
CA PHE A 482 -2.86 31.01 8.91
C PHE A 482 -2.93 31.81 7.58
N HIS A 483 -3.96 31.60 6.77
CA HIS A 483 -4.10 32.34 5.50
C HIS A 483 -4.40 33.83 5.72
N ILE A 484 -5.24 34.20 6.70
CA ILE A 484 -5.49 35.59 7.07
C ILE A 484 -4.19 36.27 7.50
N LYS A 485 -3.41 35.63 8.38
CA LYS A 485 -2.14 36.15 8.86
C LYS A 485 -1.15 36.37 7.71
N ASN A 486 -1.05 35.42 6.77
CA ASN A 486 -0.18 35.56 5.61
C ASN A 486 -0.57 36.75 4.72
N LEU A 487 -1.87 37.00 4.52
CA LEU A 487 -2.36 38.18 3.78
C LEU A 487 -2.07 39.50 4.50
N LEU A 488 -2.10 39.51 5.84
CA LEU A 488 -1.73 40.70 6.63
C LEU A 488 -0.22 40.99 6.58
N LEU A 489 0.59 39.93 6.48
CA LEU A 489 2.06 40.00 6.44
C LEU A 489 2.62 40.33 5.05
N MET A 490 2.03 39.77 3.99
CA MET A 490 2.53 39.95 2.62
C MET A 490 2.00 41.25 2.00
N LYS A 491 2.92 42.12 1.56
CA LYS A 491 2.59 43.38 0.87
C LYS A 491 2.24 43.25 -0.63
N SER A 492 2.32 42.04 -1.23
CA SER A 492 2.05 41.85 -2.68
C SER A 492 1.43 40.49 -3.04
N SER A 493 0.18 40.56 -3.54
CA SER A 493 -0.40 39.88 -4.72
C SER A 493 0.08 38.46 -5.12
N GLY A 494 -0.23 37.44 -4.31
CA GLY A 494 -0.34 36.06 -4.81
C GLY A 494 -1.79 35.63 -5.07
N TYR A 495 -2.76 36.41 -4.60
CA TYR A 495 -4.18 36.13 -4.65
C TYR A 495 -4.90 37.23 -5.44
N ASP A 496 -5.71 36.85 -6.43
CA ASP A 496 -6.53 37.79 -7.23
C ASP A 496 -7.60 38.52 -6.37
N ASN A 497 -7.92 38.01 -5.19
CA ASN A 497 -8.88 38.62 -4.27
C ASN A 497 -8.20 39.61 -3.32
N SER A 498 -8.22 40.90 -3.66
CA SER A 498 -7.75 41.95 -2.77
C SER A 498 -8.78 42.24 -1.68
N TYR A 499 -8.62 41.65 -0.49
CA TYR A 499 -9.38 42.07 0.69
C TYR A 499 -8.78 43.33 1.31
N SER A 500 -9.63 44.28 1.70
CA SER A 500 -9.21 45.34 2.61
C SER A 500 -8.91 44.77 4.01
N LYS A 501 -8.10 45.49 4.80
CA LYS A 501 -7.80 45.07 6.18
C LYS A 501 -9.04 45.00 7.07
N ILE A 502 -10.04 45.83 6.79
CA ILE A 502 -11.33 45.84 7.51
C ILE A 502 -12.11 44.57 7.17
N GLU A 503 -12.23 44.23 5.88
CA GLU A 503 -12.92 42.99 5.46
C GLU A 503 -12.23 41.73 6.02
N LEU A 504 -10.90 41.70 6.04
CA LEU A 504 -10.15 40.60 6.68
C LEU A 504 -10.46 40.49 8.18
N TYR A 505 -10.62 41.63 8.86
CA TYR A 505 -10.96 41.66 10.28
C TYR A 505 -12.38 41.12 10.52
N ASP A 506 -13.34 41.50 9.69
CA ASP A 506 -14.72 41.01 9.78
C ASP A 506 -14.79 39.49 9.55
N ILE A 507 -14.04 38.99 8.55
CA ILE A 507 -13.93 37.55 8.29
C ILE A 507 -13.29 36.84 9.48
N PHE A 508 -12.19 37.38 10.02
CA PHE A 508 -11.49 36.83 11.18
C PHE A 508 -12.39 36.69 12.40
N ILE A 509 -13.12 37.76 12.75
CA ILE A 509 -14.09 37.75 13.86
C ILE A 509 -15.26 36.81 13.56
N GLY A 510 -15.73 36.75 12.31
CA GLY A 510 -16.75 35.80 11.87
C GLY A 510 -16.35 34.34 12.08
N ILE A 511 -15.09 33.98 11.78
CA ILE A 511 -14.52 32.64 12.02
C ILE A 511 -14.51 32.34 13.53
N LYS A 512 -14.01 33.27 14.35
CA LYS A 512 -14.00 33.12 15.81
C LYS A 512 -15.41 32.92 16.37
N ASN A 513 -16.36 33.75 15.97
CA ASN A 513 -17.73 33.68 16.47
C ASN A 513 -18.41 32.37 16.07
N PHE A 514 -18.14 31.89 14.85
CA PHE A 514 -18.63 30.59 14.41
C PHE A 514 -17.98 29.44 15.21
N HIS A 515 -16.66 29.46 15.44
CA HIS A 515 -15.98 28.50 16.32
C HIS A 515 -16.61 28.49 17.71
N ASP A 516 -16.73 29.66 18.34
CA ASP A 516 -17.33 29.81 19.67
C ASP A 516 -18.74 29.22 19.72
N MET A 517 -19.57 29.48 18.70
CA MET A 517 -20.91 28.89 18.59
C MET A 517 -20.85 27.36 18.52
N VAL A 518 -19.98 26.81 17.66
CA VAL A 518 -19.79 25.38 17.48
C VAL A 518 -19.41 24.70 18.80
N PHE A 519 -18.45 25.27 19.54
CA PHE A 519 -17.91 24.65 20.75
C PHE A 519 -18.74 24.94 22.01
N ALA A 520 -19.46 26.06 22.07
CA ALA A 520 -20.41 26.37 23.15
C ALA A 520 -21.62 25.42 23.15
N VAL A 521 -22.14 25.05 21.98
CA VAL A 521 -23.29 24.12 21.86
C VAL A 521 -22.94 22.70 22.37
N HIS A 522 -21.66 22.33 22.43
CA HIS A 522 -21.26 20.95 22.66
C HIS A 522 -20.82 20.57 24.07
N ASN A 523 -20.60 21.51 25.01
CA ASN A 523 -20.25 21.24 26.42
C ASN A 523 -19.17 20.14 26.69
N SER A 524 -18.40 19.71 25.69
CA SER A 524 -17.67 18.42 25.77
C SER A 524 -16.33 18.35 25.04
N SER A 525 -15.77 19.47 24.58
CA SER A 525 -14.39 19.48 24.09
C SER A 525 -13.62 20.66 24.68
N LYS A 526 -12.53 20.36 25.41
CA LYS A 526 -11.52 21.35 25.72
C LYS A 526 -10.97 21.83 24.38
N VAL A 527 -11.26 23.09 24.03
CA VAL A 527 -10.64 23.75 22.87
C VAL A 527 -9.14 23.70 23.04
N SER A 528 -8.40 23.32 21.99
CA SER A 528 -6.95 23.21 22.07
C SER A 528 -6.32 24.57 22.37
N SER A 529 -5.28 24.61 23.21
CA SER A 529 -4.45 25.81 23.38
C SER A 529 -3.92 26.34 22.04
N LYS A 530 -3.62 25.42 21.10
CA LYS A 530 -3.18 25.76 19.74
C LYS A 530 -4.16 26.65 18.99
N TYR A 531 -5.47 26.43 19.15
CA TYR A 531 -6.49 27.29 18.52
C TYR A 531 -6.34 28.74 18.98
N TYR A 532 -6.23 28.95 20.30
CA TYR A 532 -6.04 30.27 20.88
C TYR A 532 -4.69 30.89 20.51
N GLU A 533 -3.61 30.09 20.48
CA GLU A 533 -2.31 30.53 19.96
C GLU A 533 -2.44 31.06 18.53
N GLY A 534 -3.11 30.34 17.63
CA GLY A 534 -3.36 30.77 16.26
C GLY A 534 -4.23 32.03 16.17
N PHE A 535 -5.27 32.12 17.01
CA PHE A 535 -6.14 33.29 17.11
C PHE A 535 -5.35 34.53 17.53
N PHE A 536 -4.67 34.50 18.68
CA PHE A 536 -3.89 35.65 19.18
C PHE A 536 -2.75 36.02 18.25
N SER A 537 -2.05 35.03 17.70
CA SER A 537 -0.96 35.25 16.72
C SER A 537 -1.43 35.92 15.44
N THR A 538 -2.73 35.85 15.11
CA THR A 538 -3.32 36.52 13.95
C THR A 538 -3.90 37.87 14.36
N PHE A 539 -4.57 37.93 15.50
CA PHE A 539 -5.25 39.12 16.02
C PHE A 539 -4.33 40.33 16.13
N VAL A 540 -3.13 40.16 16.70
CA VAL A 540 -2.17 41.26 16.92
C VAL A 540 -1.56 41.86 15.64
N TYR A 541 -1.88 41.32 14.45
CA TYR A 541 -1.44 41.87 13.18
C TYR A 541 -2.46 42.83 12.55
N PHE A 542 -3.67 42.92 13.11
CA PHE A 542 -4.66 43.88 12.63
C PHE A 542 -4.36 45.29 13.17
N PRO A 543 -4.44 46.33 12.33
CA PRO A 543 -4.06 47.70 12.71
C PRO A 543 -5.07 48.38 13.64
N TYR A 544 -6.28 47.85 13.76
CA TYR A 544 -7.38 48.41 14.56
C TYR A 544 -7.51 47.76 15.94
N VAL A 545 -6.63 46.81 16.26
CA VAL A 545 -6.65 46.13 17.55
C VAL A 545 -6.07 47.06 18.60
N ASP A 546 -6.82 47.24 19.67
CA ASP A 546 -6.39 47.99 20.85
C ASP A 546 -6.10 47.03 22.04
N ARG A 547 -5.45 47.58 23.05
CA ARG A 547 -5.13 46.86 24.29
C ARG A 547 -6.38 46.29 24.95
N GLN A 548 -7.48 47.05 24.98
CA GLN A 548 -8.71 46.64 25.67
C GLN A 548 -9.31 45.39 25.02
N SER A 549 -9.33 45.31 23.68
CA SER A 549 -9.81 44.13 22.96
C SER A 549 -8.92 42.91 23.19
N LEU A 550 -7.60 43.10 23.24
CA LEU A 550 -6.66 42.00 23.51
C LEU A 550 -6.86 41.44 24.92
N VAL A 551 -6.91 42.31 25.93
CA VAL A 551 -7.15 41.94 27.33
C VAL A 551 -8.49 41.23 27.48
N PHE A 552 -9.56 41.74 26.85
CA PHE A 552 -10.88 41.11 26.85
C PHE A 552 -10.83 39.65 26.36
N TYR A 553 -10.09 39.37 25.28
CA TYR A 553 -9.97 38.00 24.77
C TYR A 553 -9.08 37.11 25.64
N ILE A 554 -8.04 37.65 26.28
CA ILE A 554 -7.22 36.91 27.25
C ILE A 554 -8.07 36.54 28.48
N ASP A 555 -8.88 37.47 28.99
CA ASP A 555 -9.81 37.21 30.10
C ASP A 555 -10.89 36.20 29.72
N THR A 556 -11.39 36.26 28.49
CA THR A 556 -12.34 35.26 27.99
C THR A 556 -11.70 33.87 27.93
N TYR A 557 -10.42 33.78 27.56
CA TYR A 557 -9.66 32.53 27.54
C TYR A 557 -9.51 31.96 28.96
N THR A 558 -9.01 32.75 29.91
CA THR A 558 -8.81 32.31 31.30
C THR A 558 -10.11 31.87 31.98
N GLN A 559 -11.20 32.60 31.75
CA GLN A 559 -12.52 32.22 32.26
C GLN A 559 -12.99 30.87 31.68
N ARG A 560 -12.71 30.60 30.39
CA ARG A 560 -13.10 29.35 29.73
C ARG A 560 -12.21 28.17 30.10
N THR A 561 -10.92 28.38 30.38
CA THR A 561 -9.99 27.31 30.78
C THR A 561 -9.99 27.02 32.27
N GLY A 562 -10.54 27.92 33.09
CA GLY A 562 -10.68 27.71 34.53
C GLY A 562 -9.33 27.45 35.21
N THR A 563 -9.29 26.46 36.11
CA THR A 563 -8.08 26.11 36.89
C THR A 563 -6.97 25.44 36.08
N ASP A 564 -7.25 24.99 34.84
CA ASP A 564 -6.28 24.28 34.01
C ASP A 564 -5.33 25.21 33.24
N ASN A 565 -5.60 26.54 33.22
CA ASN A 565 -4.84 27.64 32.56
C ASN A 565 -3.64 27.16 31.74
N LEU A 566 -3.94 26.54 30.58
CA LEU A 566 -2.89 25.96 29.76
C LEU A 566 -2.02 27.11 29.24
N PRO A 567 -0.69 27.06 29.44
CA PRO A 567 0.20 28.07 28.90
C PRO A 567 0.10 28.06 27.37
N LEU A 568 0.00 29.25 26.79
CA LEU A 568 0.03 29.52 25.37
C LEU A 568 1.47 29.84 24.97
N TYR A 569 1.94 29.20 23.90
CA TYR A 569 3.30 29.37 23.42
C TYR A 569 3.35 30.09 22.07
N PHE A 570 4.13 31.15 22.01
CA PHE A 570 4.27 32.00 20.83
C PHE A 570 5.71 32.02 20.35
N ASN A 571 5.91 32.11 19.02
CA ASN A 571 7.23 32.41 18.47
C ASN A 571 7.67 33.83 18.90
N GLU A 572 8.96 34.14 18.76
CA GLU A 572 9.52 35.42 19.18
C GLU A 572 8.80 36.64 18.60
N THR A 573 8.47 36.60 17.31
CA THR A 573 7.82 37.72 16.63
C THR A 573 6.40 37.98 17.15
N ASP A 574 5.61 36.93 17.35
CA ASP A 574 4.24 37.03 17.83
C ASP A 574 4.21 37.39 19.32
N TYR A 575 5.11 36.80 20.11
CA TYR A 575 5.30 37.12 21.52
C TYR A 575 5.62 38.61 21.69
N ASN A 576 6.65 39.12 21.01
CA ASN A 576 7.06 40.53 21.12
C ASN A 576 5.93 41.49 20.72
N LYS A 577 5.12 41.13 19.71
CA LYS A 577 3.95 41.92 19.34
C LYS A 577 2.87 41.91 20.40
N ILE A 578 2.53 40.76 20.95
CA ILE A 578 1.56 40.64 22.05
C ILE A 578 2.04 41.48 23.25
N MET A 579 3.31 41.35 23.62
CA MET A 579 3.91 42.11 24.72
C MET A 579 3.87 43.61 24.51
N HIS A 580 4.00 44.09 23.27
CA HIS A 580 3.90 45.51 22.96
C HIS A 580 2.54 46.13 23.29
N PHE A 581 1.46 45.34 23.30
CA PHE A 581 0.12 45.81 23.65
C PHE A 581 -0.16 45.79 25.16
N LEU A 582 0.59 45.03 25.94
CA LEU A 582 0.34 44.80 27.36
C LEU A 582 1.13 45.77 28.24
N THR A 583 0.50 46.25 29.31
CA THR A 583 1.15 47.07 30.34
C THR A 583 1.84 46.20 31.38
N ASP A 584 2.71 46.78 32.22
CA ASP A 584 3.38 46.06 33.31
C ASP A 584 2.40 45.36 34.27
N ASP A 585 1.21 45.93 34.49
CA ASP A 585 0.19 45.31 35.34
C ASP A 585 -0.53 44.16 34.64
N ASP A 586 -0.81 44.26 33.33
CA ASP A 586 -1.32 43.13 32.54
C ASP A 586 -0.30 42.00 32.51
N MET A 587 0.98 42.34 32.40
CA MET A 587 2.08 41.38 32.40
C MET A 587 2.16 40.61 33.71
N LYS A 588 2.02 41.27 34.86
CA LYS A 588 1.92 40.57 36.16
C LYS A 588 0.78 39.57 36.15
N ASN A 589 -0.37 39.94 35.59
CA ASN A 589 -1.57 39.10 35.56
C ASN A 589 -1.46 37.93 34.56
N TYR A 590 -0.82 38.11 33.41
CA TYR A 590 -0.86 37.13 32.30
C TYR A 590 0.47 36.45 31.96
N HIS A 591 1.60 36.79 32.61
CA HIS A 591 2.92 36.20 32.29
C HIS A 591 2.95 34.67 32.41
N HIS A 592 2.15 34.09 33.32
CA HIS A 592 2.07 32.64 33.50
C HIS A 592 1.31 31.94 32.35
N ILE A 593 0.54 32.70 31.57
CA ILE A 593 -0.28 32.20 30.47
C ILE A 593 0.44 32.40 29.14
N ILE A 594 1.03 33.58 28.90
CA ILE A 594 1.62 33.93 27.60
C ILE A 594 3.13 33.71 27.66
N ASN A 595 3.60 32.66 26.99
CA ASN A 595 4.98 32.21 27.02
C ASN A 595 5.63 32.28 25.63
N LYS A 596 6.95 32.49 25.60
CA LYS A 596 7.77 32.38 24.39
C LYS A 596 8.18 30.91 24.21
N VAL A 597 8.12 30.39 22.98
CA VAL A 597 8.70 29.07 22.64
C VAL A 597 10.21 29.14 22.87
N ALA A 598 10.76 28.16 23.60
CA ALA A 598 12.18 28.07 23.93
C ALA A 598 13.07 27.83 22.70
#